data_AF-A0A4D5REC9-F1
#
_entry.id   AF-A0A4D5REC9-F1
#
_cell.length_a   1.000
_cell.length_b   1.000
_cell.length_c   1.000
_cell.angle_alpha   90.00
_cell.angle_beta   90.00
_cell.angle_gamma   90.00
#
_symmetry.space_group_name_H-M   'P 1'
#
loop_
_entity.id
_entity.type
_entity.pdbx_description
1 polymer ?
#
loop_
_entity_poly.entity_id
_entity_poly.type
_entity_poly.pdbx_seq_one_letter_code
_entity_poly.pdbx_strand_id
1 'polypeptide(L)'
;MQAVKEQIIAALPNLTSGEVESVLNKFMSLGVECPSDLNFLTEGDLASILKPIQARKLVAYLKPQNVSDSKTPEQFGATSSEASTSSKTSYHVDSTWANNFDIQWKEMPPRLQQALKENKRPLPKDRREMVRLIIKTSMEMCPRPLRKQLDTIAKKVVDQYPLSFKDVLDGTVVGTGHDSLLNQLLARVENVRREDTEKIAVPTHTNRKQRKERSYGCQSSSPGYTLEEELEMNSDKERLQAMFRERSANTDEVLKLMRSTYPLQRRDINSEVMPMRELLCAWPFLFVPSGLFCHFSALCSFDIQDRLRESLQKKKDVVLKLMRLDKRTENEYTKLMEDIAKAGDNASPEAGCLALMILLVTWFGEERDCLILRKDPFLTAAEVEEDLPISPCIIALGDDLWTAHEYALSIDGRLMVQKIPDVPTA
;
A
#
# COMPACT_ATOMS: atom_id res chain seq x y z
N MET A 1 -11.83 20.92 45.90
CA MET A 1 -10.66 21.59 45.26
C MET A 1 -9.39 20.75 45.17
N GLN A 2 -8.93 20.04 46.20
CA GLN A 2 -7.70 19.22 46.10
C GLN A 2 -7.76 18.15 44.99
N ALA A 3 -8.86 17.41 44.87
CA ALA A 3 -9.06 16.44 43.79
C ALA A 3 -9.09 17.09 42.38
N VAL A 4 -9.55 18.35 42.27
CA VAL A 4 -9.53 19.11 41.01
C VAL A 4 -8.09 19.53 40.66
N LYS A 5 -7.32 19.94 41.67
CA LYS A 5 -5.89 20.28 41.52
C LYS A 5 -5.08 19.07 41.02
N GLU A 6 -5.35 17.88 41.54
CA GLU A 6 -4.71 16.64 41.09
C GLU A 6 -5.03 16.30 39.63
N GLN A 7 -6.27 16.49 39.19
CA GLN A 7 -6.69 16.31 37.79
C GLN A 7 -5.99 17.29 36.84
N ILE A 8 -5.78 18.55 37.26
CA ILE A 8 -5.04 19.56 36.47
C ILE A 8 -3.57 19.16 36.32
N ILE A 9 -2.93 18.70 37.40
CA ILE A 9 -1.52 18.27 37.37
C ILE A 9 -1.36 17.01 36.51
N ALA A 10 -2.29 16.05 36.62
CA ALA A 10 -2.28 14.84 35.82
C ALA A 10 -2.45 15.13 34.31
N ALA A 11 -3.32 16.08 33.96
CA ALA A 11 -3.55 16.48 32.57
C ALA A 11 -2.40 17.33 31.99
N LEU A 12 -1.78 18.18 32.82
CA LEU A 12 -0.77 19.16 32.43
C LEU A 12 0.43 19.17 33.41
N PRO A 13 1.29 18.13 33.38
CA PRO A 13 2.37 17.94 34.36
C PRO A 13 3.48 19.00 34.29
N ASN A 14 3.52 19.79 33.21
CA ASN A 14 4.56 20.81 32.99
C ASN A 14 4.16 22.22 33.48
N LEU A 15 3.01 22.37 34.15
CA LEU A 15 2.63 23.65 34.75
C LEU A 15 3.40 23.91 36.04
N THR A 16 3.86 25.14 36.22
CA THR A 16 4.42 25.57 37.51
C THR A 16 3.34 25.66 38.58
N SER A 17 3.73 25.59 39.85
CA SER A 17 2.78 25.67 40.98
C SER A 17 1.89 26.94 40.91
N GLY A 18 2.46 28.07 40.49
CA GLY A 18 1.72 29.33 40.32
C GLY A 18 0.70 29.30 39.17
N GLU A 19 1.01 28.62 38.07
CA GLU A 19 0.08 28.45 36.94
C GLU A 19 -1.07 27.51 37.29
N VAL A 20 -0.80 26.43 38.04
CA VAL A 20 -1.84 25.52 38.54
C VAL A 20 -2.81 26.26 39.45
N GLU A 21 -2.31 27.11 40.36
CA GLU A 21 -3.15 27.90 41.26
C GLU A 21 -4.00 28.93 40.48
N SER A 22 -3.43 29.53 39.43
CA SER A 22 -4.14 30.45 38.53
C SER A 22 -5.32 29.75 37.83
N VAL A 23 -5.08 28.56 37.27
CA VAL A 23 -6.14 27.73 36.64
C VAL A 23 -7.21 27.33 37.67
N LEU A 24 -6.81 26.97 38.88
CA LEU A 24 -7.72 26.60 39.96
C LEU A 24 -8.64 27.78 40.35
N ASN A 25 -8.08 28.99 40.47
CA ASN A 25 -8.85 30.21 40.74
C ASN A 25 -9.83 30.54 39.61
N LYS A 26 -9.43 30.33 38.35
CA LYS A 26 -10.33 30.49 37.21
C LYS A 26 -11.49 29.47 37.28
N PHE A 27 -11.22 28.23 37.67
CA PHE A 27 -12.26 27.20 37.80
C PHE A 27 -13.26 27.55 38.89
N MET A 28 -12.78 28.05 40.03
CA MET A 28 -13.64 28.58 41.09
C MET A 28 -14.49 29.76 40.60
N SER A 29 -13.92 30.67 39.79
CA SER A 29 -14.68 31.79 39.21
C SER A 29 -15.74 31.37 38.19
N LEU A 30 -15.59 30.16 37.61
CA LEU A 30 -16.55 29.54 36.70
C LEU A 30 -17.58 28.67 37.43
N GLY A 31 -17.51 28.57 38.76
CA GLY A 31 -18.43 27.78 39.59
C GLY A 31 -18.10 26.29 39.69
N VAL A 32 -16.86 25.88 39.41
CA VAL A 32 -16.41 24.49 39.59
C VAL A 32 -16.17 24.22 41.08
N GLU A 33 -16.99 23.35 41.68
CA GLU A 33 -16.89 22.99 43.10
C GLU A 33 -16.37 21.55 43.28
N CYS A 34 -16.67 20.67 42.32
CA CYS A 34 -16.32 19.25 42.38
C CYS A 34 -15.75 18.70 41.05
N PRO A 35 -15.06 17.54 41.06
CA PRO A 35 -14.42 16.99 39.87
C PRO A 35 -15.38 16.66 38.72
N SER A 36 -16.66 16.34 38.99
CA SER A 36 -17.64 16.08 37.93
C SER A 36 -17.99 17.33 37.10
N ASP A 37 -17.84 18.53 37.69
CA ASP A 37 -18.14 19.80 37.01
C ASP A 37 -17.15 20.07 35.86
N LEU A 38 -15.97 19.45 35.91
CA LEU A 38 -14.93 19.57 34.90
C LEU A 38 -15.37 19.06 33.52
N ASN A 39 -16.39 18.20 33.45
CA ASN A 39 -16.97 17.72 32.19
C ASN A 39 -17.67 18.82 31.37
N PHE A 40 -18.06 19.91 32.02
CA PHE A 40 -18.79 21.01 31.39
C PHE A 40 -17.88 22.14 30.89
N LEU A 41 -16.58 22.06 31.15
CA LEU A 41 -15.60 23.04 30.70
C LEU A 41 -15.36 22.95 29.19
N THR A 42 -15.35 24.10 28.53
CA THR A 42 -15.01 24.23 27.11
C THR A 42 -13.65 24.89 26.92
N GLU A 43 -13.07 24.77 25.72
CA GLU A 43 -11.80 25.45 25.40
C GLU A 43 -11.88 26.97 25.58
N GLY A 44 -13.05 27.57 25.34
CA GLY A 44 -13.27 29.01 25.45
C GLY A 44 -13.12 29.53 26.87
N ASP A 45 -13.56 28.74 27.86
CA ASP A 45 -13.50 29.11 29.29
C ASP A 45 -12.06 29.22 29.81
N LEU A 46 -11.14 28.55 29.13
CA LEU A 46 -9.73 28.40 29.49
C LEU A 46 -8.79 29.30 28.67
N ALA A 47 -9.29 29.91 27.60
CA ALA A 47 -8.47 30.67 26.65
C ALA A 47 -7.77 31.89 27.26
N SER A 48 -8.29 32.42 28.37
CA SER A 48 -7.70 33.57 29.06
C SER A 48 -6.52 33.22 29.99
N ILE A 49 -6.32 31.94 30.29
CA ILE A 49 -5.37 31.51 31.33
C ILE A 49 -4.43 30.38 30.90
N LEU A 50 -4.81 29.62 29.87
CA LEU A 50 -4.00 28.57 29.28
C LEU A 50 -3.74 28.86 27.81
N LYS A 51 -2.57 28.44 27.31
CA LYS A 51 -2.30 28.46 25.87
C LYS A 51 -3.30 27.53 25.16
N PRO A 52 -3.66 27.78 23.89
CA PRO A 52 -4.68 27.00 23.18
C PRO A 52 -4.49 25.47 23.24
N ILE A 53 -3.23 25.01 23.20
CA ILE A 53 -2.90 23.58 23.26
C ILE A 53 -3.08 23.00 24.68
N GLN A 54 -2.77 23.77 25.72
CA GLN A 54 -2.94 23.36 27.11
C GLN A 54 -4.44 23.25 27.45
N ALA A 55 -5.25 24.21 27.01
CA ALA A 55 -6.71 24.17 27.14
C ALA A 55 -7.31 22.93 26.47
N ARG A 56 -6.90 22.62 25.24
CA ARG A 56 -7.34 21.41 24.51
C ARG A 56 -6.98 20.11 25.21
N LYS A 57 -5.74 20.00 25.70
CA LYS A 57 -5.27 18.82 26.42
C LYS A 57 -6.07 18.59 27.70
N LEU A 58 -6.34 19.66 28.46
CA LEU A 58 -7.12 19.59 29.69
C LEU A 58 -8.56 19.15 29.41
N VAL A 59 -9.25 19.78 28.45
CA VAL A 59 -10.63 19.40 28.08
C VAL A 59 -10.71 17.96 27.53
N ALA A 60 -9.72 17.53 26.74
CA ALA A 60 -9.67 16.16 26.21
C ALA A 60 -9.43 15.11 27.30
N TYR A 61 -8.60 15.43 28.29
CA TYR A 61 -8.33 14.54 29.44
C TYR A 61 -9.57 14.39 30.34
N LEU A 62 -10.35 15.45 30.49
CA LEU A 62 -11.52 15.48 31.38
C LEU A 62 -12.76 14.79 30.81
N LYS A 63 -12.85 14.55 29.49
CA LYS A 63 -13.99 13.85 28.88
C LYS A 63 -13.84 12.33 29.00
N PRO A 64 -14.88 11.59 29.45
CA PRO A 64 -14.78 10.16 29.68
C PRO A 64 -14.51 9.37 28.39
N GLN A 65 -13.51 8.48 28.43
CA GLN A 65 -13.27 7.48 27.39
C GLN A 65 -14.27 6.32 27.56
N ASN A 66 -15.03 6.01 26.52
CA ASN A 66 -15.94 4.86 26.50
C ASN A 66 -15.15 3.55 26.60
N VAL A 67 -15.21 2.91 27.76
CA VAL A 67 -14.76 1.53 28.02
C VAL A 67 -15.82 0.57 27.47
N SER A 68 -15.44 -0.45 26.70
CA SER A 68 -16.32 -1.57 26.35
C SER A 68 -15.69 -2.87 26.82
N ASP A 69 -16.50 -3.60 27.58
CA ASP A 69 -16.17 -4.69 28.49
C ASP A 69 -15.74 -6.02 27.85
N SER A 70 -14.97 -6.75 28.66
CA SER A 70 -14.69 -8.19 28.65
C SER A 70 -15.89 -9.07 28.30
N LYS A 71 -15.63 -10.19 27.59
CA LYS A 71 -16.28 -11.49 27.83
C LYS A 71 -15.52 -12.66 27.17
N THR A 72 -15.26 -13.67 28.01
CA THR A 72 -14.69 -15.01 27.79
C THR A 72 -15.66 -15.92 26.99
N PRO A 73 -15.20 -17.02 26.34
CA PRO A 73 -16.00 -17.81 25.39
C PRO A 73 -16.58 -19.09 26.00
N GLU A 74 -17.85 -19.39 25.71
CA GLU A 74 -18.44 -20.72 25.89
C GLU A 74 -19.19 -21.18 24.62
N GLN A 75 -19.45 -22.49 24.59
CA GLN A 75 -19.45 -23.41 23.47
C GLN A 75 -20.86 -23.78 22.97
N PHE A 76 -20.92 -24.19 21.69
CA PHE A 76 -21.93 -25.04 21.01
C PHE A 76 -23.38 -24.57 20.79
N GLY A 77 -23.87 -24.84 19.55
CA GLY A 77 -25.29 -25.09 19.27
C GLY A 77 -25.78 -24.55 17.93
N ALA A 78 -25.96 -25.44 16.94
CA ALA A 78 -26.58 -25.14 15.65
C ALA A 78 -28.11 -25.08 15.75
N THR A 79 -28.78 -24.10 15.13
CA THR A 79 -30.04 -24.28 14.34
C THR A 79 -30.49 -22.98 13.65
N SER A 80 -31.21 -23.17 12.56
CA SER A 80 -31.66 -22.16 11.59
C SER A 80 -32.88 -21.32 12.04
N SER A 81 -32.96 -20.15 11.39
CA SER A 81 -34.17 -19.45 10.91
C SER A 81 -34.76 -18.29 11.72
N GLU A 82 -35.02 -17.24 10.92
CA GLU A 82 -36.03 -16.16 11.03
C GLU A 82 -35.73 -14.88 11.85
N ALA A 83 -35.39 -13.85 11.04
CA ALA A 83 -35.94 -12.50 11.03
C ALA A 83 -36.39 -11.86 12.35
N SER A 84 -35.67 -10.80 12.75
CA SER A 84 -36.30 -9.55 13.17
C SER A 84 -35.34 -8.36 13.02
N THR A 85 -35.89 -7.33 12.40
CA THR A 85 -35.31 -6.07 11.94
C THR A 85 -35.01 -5.13 13.11
N SER A 86 -33.87 -4.42 13.08
CA SER A 86 -33.71 -3.16 13.82
C SER A 86 -32.79 -2.19 13.06
N SER A 87 -33.46 -1.37 12.26
CA SER A 87 -33.26 0.09 12.11
C SER A 87 -31.85 0.64 11.87
N LYS A 88 -31.45 0.69 10.58
CA LYS A 88 -30.51 1.70 10.08
C LYS A 88 -31.27 2.96 9.70
N THR A 89 -30.87 4.10 10.25
CA THR A 89 -31.35 5.43 9.89
C THR A 89 -31.18 5.70 8.38
N SER A 90 -32.32 5.75 7.68
CA SER A 90 -32.47 6.03 6.26
C SER A 90 -32.49 7.53 6.00
N TYR A 91 -31.56 8.05 5.20
CA TYR A 91 -31.77 9.27 4.45
C TYR A 91 -32.63 8.90 3.24
N HIS A 92 -33.94 9.12 3.34
CA HIS A 92 -34.91 8.79 2.31
C HIS A 92 -34.83 9.82 1.17
N VAL A 93 -33.89 9.65 0.24
CA VAL A 93 -33.99 10.30 -1.08
C VAL A 93 -34.94 9.44 -1.92
N ASP A 94 -36.00 10.06 -2.42
CA ASP A 94 -37.09 9.45 -3.19
C ASP A 94 -36.57 8.40 -4.18
N SER A 95 -37.01 7.15 -4.04
CA SER A 95 -36.44 5.99 -4.73
C SER A 95 -36.52 6.10 -6.26
N THR A 96 -37.37 7.00 -6.77
CA THR A 96 -37.71 7.12 -8.20
C THR A 96 -37.03 8.29 -8.94
N TRP A 97 -36.22 9.13 -8.28
CA TRP A 97 -35.65 10.33 -8.93
C TRP A 97 -34.87 10.02 -10.21
N ALA A 98 -34.17 8.88 -10.28
CA ALA A 98 -33.41 8.47 -11.45
C ALA A 98 -34.29 8.27 -12.69
N ASN A 99 -35.56 7.89 -12.51
CA ASN A 99 -36.54 7.78 -13.60
C ASN A 99 -36.90 9.15 -14.19
N ASN A 100 -36.82 10.22 -13.40
CA ASN A 100 -37.08 11.60 -13.81
C ASN A 100 -35.80 12.40 -14.09
N PHE A 101 -34.62 11.80 -13.88
CA PHE A 101 -33.34 12.44 -14.18
C PHE A 101 -33.23 12.75 -15.67
N ASP A 102 -33.07 14.04 -15.99
CA ASP A 102 -32.85 14.54 -17.34
C ASP A 102 -31.36 14.75 -17.59
N ILE A 103 -30.88 14.20 -18.69
CA ILE A 103 -29.46 14.27 -19.05
C ILE A 103 -29.26 15.54 -19.87
N GLN A 104 -28.50 16.49 -19.32
CA GLN A 104 -28.24 17.80 -19.94
C GLN A 104 -27.29 17.68 -21.15
N TRP A 105 -27.77 17.10 -22.24
CA TRP A 105 -26.99 16.86 -23.46
C TRP A 105 -26.42 18.15 -24.08
N LYS A 106 -27.11 19.28 -23.88
CA LYS A 106 -26.68 20.60 -24.36
C LYS A 106 -25.38 21.08 -23.71
N GLU A 107 -25.11 20.66 -22.47
CA GLU A 107 -23.89 21.01 -21.72
C GLU A 107 -22.71 20.08 -22.05
N MET A 108 -22.94 19.02 -22.82
CA MET A 108 -21.89 18.08 -23.17
C MET A 108 -20.85 18.69 -24.11
N PRO A 109 -19.58 18.22 -24.07
CA PRO A 109 -18.52 18.75 -24.91
C PRO A 109 -18.88 18.71 -26.41
N PRO A 110 -18.50 19.73 -27.21
CA PRO A 110 -18.85 19.80 -28.64
C PRO A 110 -18.41 18.58 -29.44
N ARG A 111 -17.24 18.01 -29.11
CA ARG A 111 -16.72 16.78 -29.74
C ARG A 111 -17.59 15.56 -29.45
N LEU A 112 -18.12 15.45 -28.23
CA LEU A 112 -19.08 14.40 -27.89
C LEU A 112 -20.35 14.58 -28.71
N GLN A 113 -20.93 15.80 -28.71
CA GLN A 113 -22.17 16.09 -29.44
C GLN A 113 -22.02 15.79 -30.94
N GLN A 114 -20.86 16.09 -31.53
CA GLN A 114 -20.57 15.73 -32.92
C GLN A 114 -20.56 14.21 -33.12
N ALA A 115 -19.87 13.44 -32.26
CA ALA A 115 -19.85 11.98 -32.36
C ALA A 115 -21.25 11.37 -32.24
N LEU A 116 -22.10 11.93 -31.37
CA LEU A 116 -23.50 11.52 -31.22
C LEU A 116 -24.33 11.81 -32.47
N LYS A 117 -24.16 13.00 -33.09
CA LYS A 117 -24.82 13.34 -34.36
C LYS A 117 -24.40 12.41 -35.50
N GLU A 118 -23.15 11.99 -35.51
CA GLU A 118 -22.60 11.06 -36.49
C GLU A 118 -22.89 9.58 -36.17
N ASN A 119 -23.61 9.29 -35.08
CA ASN A 119 -23.87 7.93 -34.56
C ASN A 119 -22.59 7.09 -34.38
N LYS A 120 -21.48 7.75 -34.04
CA LYS A 120 -20.19 7.10 -33.81
C LYS A 120 -19.94 6.89 -32.32
N ARG A 121 -19.11 5.91 -32.00
CA ARG A 121 -18.61 5.68 -30.65
C ARG A 121 -17.71 6.86 -30.24
N PRO A 122 -18.01 7.57 -29.13
CA PRO A 122 -17.19 8.68 -28.68
C PRO A 122 -15.79 8.24 -28.28
N LEU A 123 -14.83 9.15 -28.39
CA LEU A 123 -13.47 8.92 -27.91
C LEU A 123 -13.46 8.69 -26.40
N PRO A 124 -12.50 7.89 -25.85
CA PRO A 124 -12.43 7.62 -24.43
C PRO A 124 -12.38 8.86 -23.54
N LYS A 125 -11.74 9.95 -24.01
CA LYS A 125 -11.65 11.22 -23.27
C LYS A 125 -13.02 11.88 -23.13
N ASP A 126 -13.75 12.01 -24.23
CA ASP A 126 -15.07 12.67 -24.28
C ASP A 126 -16.11 11.85 -23.51
N ARG A 127 -16.04 10.51 -23.58
CA ARG A 127 -16.87 9.61 -22.78
C ARG A 127 -16.64 9.78 -21.27
N ARG A 128 -15.38 9.94 -20.83
CA ARG A 128 -15.08 10.19 -19.41
C ARG A 128 -15.62 11.55 -18.94
N GLU A 129 -15.56 12.57 -19.78
CA GLU A 129 -16.08 13.90 -19.46
C GLU A 129 -17.61 13.90 -19.32
N MET A 130 -18.32 13.22 -20.22
CA MET A 130 -19.75 12.96 -20.09
C MET A 130 -20.11 12.32 -18.74
N VAL A 131 -19.39 11.24 -18.38
CA VAL A 131 -19.59 10.54 -17.09
C VAL A 131 -19.38 11.50 -15.91
N ARG A 132 -18.39 12.40 -15.97
CA ARG A 132 -18.18 13.39 -14.91
C ARG A 132 -19.35 14.36 -14.77
N LEU A 133 -19.90 14.86 -15.87
CA LEU A 133 -21.03 15.80 -15.85
C LEU A 133 -22.32 15.14 -15.37
N ILE A 134 -22.60 13.90 -15.81
CA ILE A 134 -23.75 13.11 -15.35
C ILE A 134 -23.65 12.85 -13.85
N ILE A 135 -22.47 12.48 -13.34
CA ILE A 135 -22.31 12.25 -11.90
C ILE A 135 -22.39 13.54 -11.09
N LYS A 136 -21.82 14.65 -11.60
CA LYS A 136 -21.91 15.95 -10.94
C LYS A 136 -23.38 16.37 -10.72
N THR A 137 -24.17 16.35 -11.79
CA THR A 137 -25.59 16.74 -11.75
C THR A 137 -26.47 15.75 -10.99
N SER A 138 -26.21 14.43 -11.11
CA SER A 138 -26.97 13.44 -10.33
C SER A 138 -26.67 13.49 -8.83
N MET A 139 -25.44 13.84 -8.44
CA MET A 139 -25.07 13.98 -7.03
C MET A 139 -25.62 15.26 -6.37
N GLU A 140 -25.96 16.28 -7.15
CA GLU A 140 -26.73 17.45 -6.67
C GLU A 140 -28.16 17.05 -6.25
N MET A 141 -28.76 16.07 -6.94
CA MET A 141 -30.10 15.53 -6.58
C MET A 141 -30.03 14.47 -5.48
N CYS A 142 -29.03 13.58 -5.54
CA CYS A 142 -28.82 12.51 -4.59
C CYS A 142 -27.34 12.37 -4.25
N PRO A 143 -26.88 12.85 -3.08
CA PRO A 143 -25.46 12.80 -2.71
C PRO A 143 -24.85 11.39 -2.68
N ARG A 144 -25.69 10.35 -2.60
CA ARG A 144 -25.28 8.94 -2.55
C ARG A 144 -26.16 8.09 -3.47
N PRO A 145 -25.99 8.20 -4.80
CA PRO A 145 -26.81 7.45 -5.74
C PRO A 145 -26.49 5.96 -5.62
N LEU A 146 -27.52 5.13 -5.48
CA LEU A 146 -27.41 3.68 -5.41
C LEU A 146 -27.15 3.09 -6.81
N ARG A 147 -26.57 1.89 -6.85
CA ARG A 147 -26.34 1.17 -8.12
C ARG A 147 -27.58 1.09 -9.00
N LYS A 148 -28.75 0.82 -8.42
CA LYS A 148 -30.03 0.76 -9.18
C LYS A 148 -30.39 2.09 -9.85
N GLN A 149 -30.06 3.22 -9.24
CA GLN A 149 -30.32 4.56 -9.80
C GLN A 149 -29.35 4.88 -10.94
N LEU A 150 -28.08 4.52 -10.78
CA LEU A 150 -27.07 4.66 -11.84
C LEU A 150 -27.33 3.73 -13.03
N ASP A 151 -27.86 2.54 -12.76
CA ASP A 151 -28.32 1.57 -13.77
C ASP A 151 -29.42 2.16 -14.65
N THR A 152 -30.44 2.78 -14.04
CA THR A 152 -31.48 3.54 -14.76
C THR A 152 -30.89 4.64 -15.66
N ILE A 153 -29.93 5.41 -15.15
CA ILE A 153 -29.30 6.48 -15.93
C ILE A 153 -28.47 5.92 -17.09
N ALA A 154 -27.73 4.83 -16.87
CA ALA A 154 -26.96 4.16 -17.91
C ALA A 154 -27.86 3.62 -19.03
N LYS A 155 -29.01 3.02 -18.68
CA LYS A 155 -30.03 2.58 -19.65
C LYS A 155 -30.53 3.74 -20.50
N LYS A 156 -30.93 4.85 -19.88
CA LYS A 156 -31.38 6.05 -20.62
C LYS A 156 -30.36 6.55 -21.65
N VAL A 157 -29.08 6.60 -21.28
CA VAL A 157 -28.00 6.99 -22.21
C VAL A 157 -27.91 6.05 -23.41
N VAL A 158 -27.92 4.74 -23.15
CA VAL A 158 -27.80 3.72 -24.20
C VAL A 158 -29.05 3.65 -25.07
N ASP A 159 -30.23 3.80 -24.49
CA ASP A 159 -31.50 3.82 -25.22
C ASP A 159 -31.59 5.03 -26.16
N GLN A 160 -31.05 6.17 -25.73
CA GLN A 160 -31.02 7.39 -26.54
C GLN A 160 -29.96 7.36 -27.64
N TYR A 161 -28.79 6.77 -27.37
CA TYR A 161 -27.67 6.70 -28.33
C TYR A 161 -27.05 5.29 -28.38
N PRO A 162 -27.77 4.29 -28.92
CA PRO A 162 -27.35 2.90 -28.86
C PRO A 162 -26.07 2.62 -29.65
N LEU A 163 -25.89 3.25 -30.82
CA LEU A 163 -24.69 3.07 -31.65
C LEU A 163 -23.43 3.68 -31.01
N SER A 164 -23.62 4.67 -30.14
CA SER A 164 -22.52 5.37 -29.46
C SER A 164 -22.09 4.70 -28.17
N PHE A 165 -23.02 4.08 -27.42
CA PHE A 165 -22.76 3.61 -26.06
C PHE A 165 -23.09 2.15 -25.76
N LYS A 166 -23.85 1.44 -26.61
CA LYS A 166 -24.19 0.05 -26.36
C LYS A 166 -22.95 -0.84 -26.39
N ASP A 167 -22.87 -1.77 -25.46
CA ASP A 167 -21.79 -2.75 -25.37
C ASP A 167 -21.95 -3.82 -26.44
N VAL A 168 -21.35 -3.57 -27.60
CA VAL A 168 -21.32 -4.50 -28.74
C VAL A 168 -19.87 -4.92 -29.02
N LEU A 169 -19.65 -6.22 -29.12
CA LEU A 169 -18.39 -6.84 -29.56
C LEU A 169 -18.73 -7.78 -30.72
N ASP A 170 -18.10 -7.57 -31.88
CA ASP A 170 -18.31 -8.37 -33.10
C ASP A 170 -19.79 -8.56 -33.49
N GLY A 171 -20.58 -7.49 -33.36
CA GLY A 171 -22.02 -7.50 -33.67
C GLY A 171 -22.92 -8.11 -32.60
N THR A 172 -22.35 -8.69 -31.54
CA THR A 172 -23.09 -9.29 -30.43
C THR A 172 -23.16 -8.34 -29.24
N VAL A 173 -24.35 -8.20 -28.64
CA VAL A 173 -24.54 -7.40 -27.41
C VAL A 173 -23.93 -8.17 -26.23
N VAL A 174 -23.00 -7.54 -25.53
CA VAL A 174 -22.33 -8.11 -24.36
C VAL A 174 -23.10 -7.73 -23.09
N GLY A 175 -23.40 -8.73 -22.26
CA GLY A 175 -24.08 -8.54 -20.98
C GLY A 175 -25.47 -7.92 -21.14
N THR A 176 -25.77 -6.90 -20.35
CA THR A 176 -27.02 -6.12 -20.42
C THR A 176 -26.97 -4.99 -21.46
N GLY A 177 -25.85 -4.85 -22.18
CA GLY A 177 -25.63 -3.84 -23.22
C GLY A 177 -25.26 -2.44 -22.70
N HIS A 178 -25.27 -2.21 -21.39
CA HIS A 178 -24.92 -0.91 -20.77
C HIS A 178 -23.99 -1.05 -19.55
N ASP A 179 -23.50 -2.26 -19.27
CA ASP A 179 -22.68 -2.58 -18.09
C ASP A 179 -21.39 -1.75 -18.04
N SER A 180 -20.75 -1.50 -19.19
CA SER A 180 -19.52 -0.71 -19.24
C SER A 180 -19.75 0.74 -18.84
N LEU A 181 -20.91 1.31 -19.19
CA LEU A 181 -21.28 2.67 -18.81
C LEU A 181 -21.68 2.73 -17.33
N LEU A 182 -22.45 1.74 -16.85
CA LEU A 182 -22.80 1.63 -15.43
C LEU A 182 -21.55 1.56 -14.55
N ASN A 183 -20.56 0.74 -14.92
CA ASN A 183 -19.31 0.62 -14.17
C ASN A 183 -18.53 1.94 -14.14
N GLN A 184 -18.54 2.72 -15.22
CA GLN A 184 -17.91 4.05 -15.25
C GLN A 184 -18.61 5.05 -14.33
N LEU A 185 -19.95 5.03 -14.29
CA LEU A 185 -20.74 5.87 -13.38
C LEU A 185 -20.47 5.49 -11.91
N LEU A 186 -20.47 4.19 -11.59
CA LEU A 186 -20.15 3.67 -10.24
C LEU A 186 -18.75 4.09 -9.78
N ALA A 187 -17.75 3.87 -10.64
CA ALA A 187 -16.37 4.23 -10.35
C ALA A 187 -16.20 5.73 -10.13
N ARG A 188 -16.93 6.57 -10.89
CA ARG A 188 -16.87 8.02 -10.70
C ARG A 188 -17.51 8.45 -9.38
N VAL A 189 -18.64 7.89 -8.97
CA VAL A 189 -19.26 8.16 -7.67
C VAL A 189 -18.30 7.79 -6.54
N GLU A 190 -17.63 6.64 -6.64
CA GLU A 190 -16.62 6.24 -5.66
C GLU A 190 -15.46 7.26 -5.59
N ASN A 191 -14.95 7.69 -6.75
CA ASN A 191 -13.86 8.66 -6.81
C ASN A 191 -14.23 10.03 -6.21
N VAL A 192 -15.42 10.56 -6.51
CA VAL A 192 -15.90 11.83 -5.90
C VAL A 192 -15.96 11.71 -4.38
N ARG A 193 -16.49 10.59 -3.87
CA ARG A 193 -16.63 10.37 -2.43
C ARG A 193 -15.29 10.22 -1.71
N ARG A 194 -14.24 9.76 -2.39
CA ARG A 194 -12.88 9.71 -1.85
C ARG A 194 -12.32 11.12 -1.63
N GLU A 195 -12.50 12.03 -2.60
CA GLU A 195 -12.04 13.43 -2.50
C GLU A 195 -12.72 14.18 -1.34
N ASP A 196 -14.01 13.92 -1.05
CA ASP A 196 -14.70 14.52 0.10
C ASP A 196 -14.21 13.98 1.46
N THR A 197 -13.68 12.76 1.49
CA THR A 197 -13.14 12.16 2.72
C THR A 197 -11.77 12.76 3.07
N GLU A 198 -11.00 13.21 2.08
CA GLU A 198 -9.68 13.84 2.26
C GLU A 198 -9.77 15.29 2.76
N LYS A 199 -10.87 16.01 2.49
CA LYS A 199 -11.06 17.42 2.88
C LYS A 199 -11.49 17.64 4.34
N ILE A 200 -11.91 16.58 5.05
CA ILE A 200 -12.36 16.67 6.46
C ILE A 200 -11.23 16.30 7.45
N ALA A 201 -10.08 15.84 6.96
CA ALA A 201 -8.96 15.43 7.80
C ALA A 201 -8.06 16.61 8.21
N VAL A 202 -8.46 17.31 9.28
CA VAL A 202 -7.51 18.11 10.08
C VAL A 202 -6.54 17.13 10.78
N PRO A 203 -5.22 17.34 10.71
CA PRO A 203 -4.25 16.37 11.22
C PRO A 203 -4.23 16.39 12.75
N THR A 204 -4.94 15.44 13.34
CA THR A 204 -4.78 15.10 14.76
C THR A 204 -4.04 13.76 14.81
N HIS A 205 -2.82 13.78 15.36
CA HIS A 205 -1.97 12.61 15.59
C HIS A 205 -2.56 11.70 16.66
N THR A 206 -3.68 11.05 16.38
CA THR A 206 -4.16 9.92 17.18
C THR A 206 -4.97 9.00 16.27
N ASN A 207 -4.53 7.76 16.14
CA ASN A 207 -5.16 6.67 15.40
C ASN A 207 -5.28 6.90 13.89
N ARG A 208 -4.14 6.74 13.20
CA ARG A 208 -4.10 6.35 11.79
C ARG A 208 -4.89 5.04 11.67
N LYS A 209 -6.17 5.10 11.26
CA LYS A 209 -6.80 3.94 10.64
C LYS A 209 -5.94 3.63 9.43
N GLN A 210 -5.19 2.52 9.52
CA GLN A 210 -4.36 1.99 8.46
C GLN A 210 -5.15 2.09 7.16
N ARG A 211 -4.70 2.99 6.28
CA ARG A 211 -5.03 2.96 4.87
C ARG A 211 -4.81 1.51 4.46
N LYS A 212 -5.86 0.84 3.98
CA LYS A 212 -5.79 -0.55 3.53
C LYS A 212 -4.78 -0.57 2.38
N GLU A 213 -3.52 -0.82 2.70
CA GLU A 213 -2.44 -0.93 1.73
C GLU A 213 -2.85 -2.04 0.79
N ARG A 214 -2.65 -1.81 -0.51
CA ARG A 214 -2.86 -2.84 -1.51
C ARG A 214 -1.84 -3.93 -1.19
N SER A 215 -2.28 -4.94 -0.46
CA SER A 215 -1.48 -6.10 -0.09
C SER A 215 -1.21 -6.88 -1.38
N TYR A 216 -0.09 -6.58 -2.02
CA TYR A 216 0.49 -7.40 -3.09
C TYR A 216 1.10 -8.67 -2.46
N GLY A 217 0.30 -9.43 -1.71
CA GLY A 217 0.76 -10.60 -0.93
C GLY A 217 1.45 -10.27 0.40
N CYS A 218 1.69 -8.98 0.71
CA CYS A 218 2.25 -8.53 1.99
C CYS A 218 1.18 -8.60 3.09
N GLN A 219 1.35 -9.50 4.06
CA GLN A 219 0.37 -9.74 5.13
C GLN A 219 0.60 -8.83 6.34
N SER A 220 1.84 -8.39 6.56
CA SER A 220 2.28 -7.66 7.77
C SER A 220 3.03 -6.36 7.42
N SER A 221 2.56 -5.60 6.43
CA SER A 221 3.26 -4.41 5.91
C SER A 221 3.58 -3.31 6.93
N SER A 222 2.75 -3.16 7.98
CA SER A 222 2.87 -2.12 9.01
C SER A 222 2.38 -2.62 10.38
N PRO A 223 3.14 -3.46 11.09
CA PRO A 223 2.76 -3.94 12.42
C PRO A 223 2.82 -2.80 13.44
N GLY A 224 1.85 -2.78 14.37
CA GLY A 224 1.85 -1.85 15.50
C GLY A 224 2.66 -2.39 16.68
N TYR A 225 3.05 -1.51 17.60
CA TYR A 225 3.76 -1.83 18.84
C TYR A 225 3.55 -0.72 19.87
N THR A 226 3.79 -1.04 21.13
CA THR A 226 3.75 -0.17 22.30
C THR A 226 5.10 0.53 22.53
N LEU A 227 5.13 1.51 23.43
CA LEU A 227 6.37 2.22 23.76
C LEU A 227 7.40 1.30 24.44
N GLU A 228 6.95 0.34 25.24
CA GLU A 228 7.82 -0.64 25.90
C GLU A 228 8.47 -1.58 24.89
N GLU A 229 7.66 -2.14 23.98
CA GLU A 229 8.17 -2.94 22.85
C GLU A 229 9.14 -2.14 21.98
N GLU A 230 8.91 -0.84 21.78
CA GLU A 230 9.84 0.02 21.04
C GLU A 230 11.21 0.14 21.72
N LEU A 231 11.26 0.28 23.05
CA LEU A 231 12.52 0.35 23.79
C LEU A 231 13.31 -0.97 23.69
N GLU A 232 12.63 -2.10 23.83
CA GLU A 232 13.25 -3.42 23.67
C GLU A 232 13.77 -3.64 22.24
N MET A 233 12.95 -3.33 21.23
CA MET A 233 13.35 -3.46 19.83
C MET A 233 14.52 -2.53 19.46
N ASN A 234 14.62 -1.34 20.07
CA ASN A 234 15.78 -0.46 19.85
C ASN A 234 17.07 -1.06 20.46
N SER A 235 16.98 -1.69 21.63
CA SER A 235 18.11 -2.44 22.20
C SER A 235 18.53 -3.61 21.29
N ASP A 236 17.56 -4.35 20.74
CA ASP A 236 17.84 -5.43 19.79
C ASP A 236 18.45 -4.90 18.47
N LYS A 237 18.00 -3.74 18.01
CA LYS A 237 18.57 -3.04 16.84
C LYS A 237 20.04 -2.69 17.05
N GLU A 238 20.38 -2.09 18.20
CA GLU A 238 21.76 -1.77 18.54
C GLU A 238 22.64 -3.02 18.58
N ARG A 239 22.10 -4.13 19.09
CA ARG A 239 22.79 -5.42 19.10
C ARG A 239 23.06 -5.96 17.70
N LEU A 240 22.07 -5.92 16.80
CA LEU A 240 22.27 -6.27 15.39
C LEU A 240 23.38 -5.42 14.75
N GLN A 241 23.39 -4.11 15.00
CA GLN A 241 24.41 -3.21 14.48
C GLN A 241 25.80 -3.52 15.05
N ALA A 242 25.90 -3.85 16.34
CA ALA A 242 27.16 -4.28 16.97
C ALA A 242 27.69 -5.58 16.36
N MET A 243 26.84 -6.61 16.24
CA MET A 243 27.22 -7.91 15.66
C MET A 243 27.74 -7.78 14.23
N PHE A 244 27.14 -6.89 13.44
CA PHE A 244 27.60 -6.62 12.08
C PHE A 244 28.96 -5.90 12.06
N ARG A 245 29.14 -4.86 12.88
CA ARG A 245 30.39 -4.09 12.97
C ARG A 245 31.57 -4.94 13.46
N GLU A 246 31.33 -5.79 14.45
CA GLU A 246 32.34 -6.64 15.08
C GLU A 246 32.61 -7.93 14.30
N ARG A 247 31.83 -8.21 13.25
CA ARG A 247 31.87 -9.47 12.49
C ARG A 247 31.67 -10.70 13.39
N SER A 248 30.88 -10.56 14.44
CA SER A 248 30.58 -11.58 15.46
C SER A 248 29.21 -12.22 15.24
N ALA A 249 28.74 -12.23 13.98
CA ALA A 249 27.39 -12.66 13.63
C ALA A 249 27.15 -14.15 13.92
N ASN A 250 26.25 -14.43 14.86
CA ASN A 250 25.65 -15.75 15.05
C ASN A 250 24.32 -15.80 14.29
N THR A 251 24.19 -16.73 13.34
CA THR A 251 23.02 -16.80 12.44
C THR A 251 21.69 -16.93 13.20
N ASP A 252 21.60 -17.80 14.19
CA ASP A 252 20.34 -18.03 14.93
C ASP A 252 19.94 -16.80 15.75
N GLU A 253 20.92 -16.18 16.39
CA GLU A 253 20.72 -14.95 17.13
C GLU A 253 20.32 -13.78 16.22
N VAL A 254 21.00 -13.60 15.09
CA VAL A 254 20.63 -12.60 14.08
C VAL A 254 19.20 -12.82 13.62
N LEU A 255 18.81 -14.06 13.29
CA LEU A 255 17.46 -14.37 12.83
C LEU A 255 16.41 -14.13 13.93
N LYS A 256 16.74 -14.37 15.20
CA LYS A 256 15.87 -14.05 16.34
C LYS A 256 15.67 -12.54 16.46
N LEU A 257 16.76 -11.77 16.46
CA LEU A 257 16.73 -10.31 16.57
C LEU A 257 16.07 -9.65 15.35
N MET A 258 16.25 -10.21 14.15
CA MET A 258 15.57 -9.75 12.94
C MET A 258 14.05 -9.91 13.04
N ARG A 259 13.56 -10.97 13.71
CA ARG A 259 12.12 -11.15 13.94
C ARG A 259 11.58 -10.22 15.02
N SER A 260 12.27 -10.07 16.14
CA SER A 260 11.83 -9.17 17.23
C SER A 260 11.77 -7.72 16.75
N THR A 261 12.72 -7.29 15.93
CA THR A 261 12.81 -5.92 15.41
C THR A 261 12.06 -5.67 14.11
N TYR A 262 11.32 -6.66 13.60
CA TYR A 262 10.58 -6.55 12.34
C TYR A 262 9.68 -5.29 12.25
N PRO A 263 8.96 -4.89 13.31
CA PRO A 263 8.17 -3.65 13.25
C PRO A 263 8.98 -2.39 13.01
N LEU A 264 10.16 -2.26 13.64
CA LEU A 264 11.03 -1.12 13.42
C LEU A 264 11.64 -1.14 12.01
N GLN A 265 12.00 -2.33 11.49
CA GLN A 265 12.45 -2.48 10.10
C GLN A 265 11.37 -2.00 9.12
N ARG A 266 10.10 -2.42 9.29
CA ARG A 266 9.00 -1.97 8.41
C ARG A 266 8.75 -0.48 8.52
N ARG A 267 8.80 0.09 9.73
CA ARG A 267 8.69 1.55 9.91
C ARG A 267 9.76 2.28 9.10
N ASP A 268 11.02 1.86 9.24
CA ASP A 268 12.16 2.53 8.62
C ASP A 268 12.17 2.30 7.09
N ILE A 269 11.81 1.11 6.59
CA ILE A 269 11.64 0.83 5.14
C ILE A 269 10.50 1.63 4.52
N ASN A 270 9.36 1.73 5.20
CA ASN A 270 8.21 2.50 4.72
C ASN A 270 8.38 4.01 4.94
N SER A 271 9.48 4.42 5.59
CA SER A 271 9.82 5.82 5.79
C SER A 271 10.28 6.39 4.45
N GLU A 272 9.41 7.13 3.77
CA GLU A 272 9.74 7.83 2.51
C GLU A 272 10.89 8.85 2.64
N VAL A 273 11.43 9.04 3.86
CA VAL A 273 12.50 9.97 4.19
C VAL A 273 13.85 9.30 4.46
N MET A 274 13.93 7.98 4.66
CA MET A 274 15.20 7.30 4.94
C MET A 274 15.86 6.84 3.64
N PRO A 275 17.03 7.39 3.23
CA PRO A 275 17.73 6.93 2.04
C PRO A 275 18.34 5.54 2.26
N MET A 276 18.55 4.79 1.16
CA MET A 276 19.08 3.41 1.20
C MET A 276 20.39 3.26 1.99
N ARG A 277 21.29 4.25 1.94
CA ARG A 277 22.55 4.25 2.73
C ARG A 277 22.27 4.23 4.23
N GLU A 278 21.33 5.06 4.68
CA GLU A 278 20.96 5.13 6.10
C GLU A 278 20.23 3.87 6.53
N LEU A 279 19.40 3.31 5.65
CA LEU A 279 18.74 2.02 5.88
C LEU A 279 19.75 0.88 6.05
N LEU A 280 20.80 0.83 5.23
CA LEU A 280 21.90 -0.12 5.37
C LEU A 280 22.64 0.03 6.70
N CYS A 281 22.92 1.27 7.14
CA CYS A 281 23.54 1.52 8.44
C CYS A 281 22.62 1.15 9.62
N ALA A 282 21.31 1.39 9.47
CA ALA A 282 20.31 1.10 10.48
C ALA A 282 20.03 -0.41 10.61
N TRP A 283 20.01 -1.12 9.48
CA TRP A 283 19.57 -2.51 9.35
C TRP A 283 20.47 -3.30 8.40
N PRO A 284 21.75 -3.52 8.74
CA PRO A 284 22.71 -4.11 7.81
C PRO A 284 22.32 -5.53 7.36
N PHE A 285 21.65 -6.30 8.22
CA PHE A 285 21.20 -7.66 7.89
C PHE A 285 20.00 -7.72 6.93
N LEU A 286 19.31 -6.60 6.63
CA LEU A 286 18.37 -6.56 5.49
C LEU A 286 19.09 -6.72 4.14
N PHE A 287 20.39 -6.49 4.11
CA PHE A 287 21.24 -6.54 2.93
C PHE A 287 22.14 -7.78 2.91
N VAL A 288 21.83 -8.75 3.77
CA VAL A 288 22.45 -10.08 3.80
C VAL A 288 21.36 -11.11 3.52
N PRO A 289 21.61 -12.16 2.71
CA PRO A 289 20.57 -13.10 2.28
C PRO A 289 19.72 -13.68 3.42
N SER A 290 20.36 -14.12 4.51
CA SER A 290 19.66 -14.71 5.66
C SER A 290 18.67 -13.75 6.32
N GLY A 291 19.08 -12.50 6.56
CA GLY A 291 18.22 -11.48 7.16
C GLY A 291 17.17 -10.98 6.18
N LEU A 292 17.50 -10.83 4.90
CA LEU A 292 16.56 -10.46 3.84
C LEU A 292 15.43 -11.50 3.72
N PHE A 293 15.77 -12.79 3.64
CA PHE A 293 14.77 -13.86 3.56
C PHE A 293 13.97 -13.99 4.86
N CYS A 294 14.60 -13.76 6.03
CA CYS A 294 13.88 -13.68 7.29
C CYS A 294 12.81 -12.59 7.28
N HIS A 295 13.18 -11.39 6.83
CA HIS A 295 12.26 -10.25 6.69
C HIS A 295 11.14 -10.55 5.69
N PHE A 296 11.48 -11.11 4.53
CA PHE A 296 10.50 -11.48 3.52
C PHE A 296 9.48 -12.50 4.05
N SER A 297 9.96 -13.55 4.72
CA SER A 297 9.09 -14.57 5.31
C SER A 297 8.16 -13.98 6.37
N ALA A 298 8.62 -13.00 7.16
CA ALA A 298 7.75 -12.27 8.07
C ALA A 298 6.70 -11.42 7.32
N LEU A 299 7.07 -10.78 6.21
CA LEU A 299 6.21 -9.93 5.38
C LEU A 299 5.12 -10.71 4.62
N CYS A 300 5.49 -11.85 4.04
CA CYS A 300 4.65 -12.60 3.10
C CYS A 300 4.08 -13.90 3.69
N SER A 301 4.59 -14.32 4.85
CA SER A 301 4.19 -15.55 5.58
C SER A 301 4.44 -16.85 4.81
N PHE A 302 5.44 -16.86 3.93
CA PHE A 302 5.96 -18.07 3.28
C PHE A 302 7.44 -17.90 2.96
N ASP A 303 8.16 -19.01 2.81
CA ASP A 303 9.55 -19.01 2.39
C ASP A 303 9.67 -18.79 0.87
N ILE A 304 10.36 -17.70 0.49
CA ILE A 304 10.50 -17.34 -0.92
C ILE A 304 11.39 -18.31 -1.70
N GLN A 305 12.41 -18.87 -1.06
CA GLN A 305 13.35 -19.77 -1.72
C GLN A 305 12.66 -21.08 -2.06
N ASP A 306 11.92 -21.66 -1.11
CA ASP A 306 11.12 -22.86 -1.33
C ASP A 306 10.03 -22.62 -2.36
N ARG A 307 9.30 -21.50 -2.24
CA ARG A 307 8.24 -21.15 -3.20
C ARG A 307 8.79 -20.99 -4.62
N LEU A 308 9.94 -20.34 -4.76
CA LEU A 308 10.60 -20.13 -6.06
C LEU A 308 11.04 -21.48 -6.63
N ARG A 309 11.72 -22.32 -5.84
CA ARG A 309 12.15 -23.67 -6.24
C ARG A 309 10.99 -24.51 -6.76
N GLU A 310 9.92 -24.64 -5.97
CA GLU A 310 8.75 -25.42 -6.35
C GLU A 310 8.10 -24.88 -7.63
N SER A 311 8.02 -23.55 -7.75
CA SER A 311 7.41 -22.90 -8.91
C SER A 311 8.23 -23.12 -10.17
N LEU A 312 9.56 -23.01 -10.07
CA LEU A 312 10.47 -23.28 -11.17
C LEU A 312 10.39 -24.74 -11.60
N GLN A 313 10.44 -25.70 -10.68
CA GLN A 313 10.31 -27.13 -10.99
C GLN A 313 9.00 -27.45 -11.74
N LYS A 314 7.89 -26.80 -11.38
CA LYS A 314 6.57 -27.05 -12.00
C LYS A 314 6.36 -26.31 -13.32
N LYS A 315 6.98 -25.13 -13.49
CA LYS A 315 6.62 -24.20 -14.58
C LYS A 315 7.73 -23.95 -15.59
N LYS A 316 9.01 -24.22 -15.26
CA LYS A 316 10.15 -23.87 -16.13
C LYS A 316 9.99 -24.43 -17.55
N ASP A 317 9.64 -25.71 -17.67
CA ASP A 317 9.58 -26.38 -18.98
C ASP A 317 8.41 -25.87 -19.83
N VAL A 318 7.29 -25.54 -19.17
CA VAL A 318 6.12 -24.94 -19.83
C VAL A 318 6.47 -23.54 -20.35
N VAL A 319 7.15 -22.72 -19.53
CA VAL A 319 7.57 -21.38 -19.94
C VAL A 319 8.59 -21.46 -21.06
N LEU A 320 9.64 -22.29 -20.95
CA LEU A 320 10.64 -22.46 -22.00
C LEU A 320 10.02 -22.94 -23.32
N LYS A 321 9.06 -23.88 -23.25
CA LYS A 321 8.31 -24.32 -24.44
C LYS A 321 7.52 -23.19 -25.06
N LEU A 322 6.86 -22.35 -24.26
CA LEU A 322 6.15 -21.17 -24.76
C LEU A 322 7.10 -20.18 -25.43
N MET A 323 8.23 -19.87 -24.79
CA MET A 323 9.24 -18.93 -25.31
C MET A 323 9.86 -19.42 -26.62
N ARG A 324 10.08 -20.73 -26.75
CA ARG A 324 10.57 -21.34 -28.00
C ARG A 324 9.58 -21.18 -29.16
N LEU A 325 8.28 -21.22 -28.89
CA LEU A 325 7.24 -21.22 -29.92
C LEU A 325 6.74 -19.81 -30.29
N ASP A 326 7.02 -18.80 -29.47
CA ASP A 326 6.59 -17.43 -29.71
C ASP A 326 7.60 -16.65 -30.55
N LYS A 327 7.11 -16.01 -31.60
CA LYS A 327 7.91 -15.27 -32.58
C LYS A 327 8.73 -14.12 -31.97
N ARG A 328 8.32 -13.57 -30.82
CA ARG A 328 9.07 -12.50 -30.13
C ARG A 328 10.34 -13.02 -29.50
N THR A 329 10.33 -14.27 -29.04
CA THR A 329 11.41 -14.85 -28.22
C THR A 329 12.15 -15.99 -28.92
N GLU A 330 11.66 -16.52 -30.03
CA GLU A 330 12.24 -17.66 -30.76
C GLU A 330 13.73 -17.48 -31.10
N ASN A 331 14.10 -16.32 -31.64
CA ASN A 331 15.50 -16.02 -31.99
C ASN A 331 16.38 -15.94 -30.74
N GLU A 332 15.91 -15.22 -29.71
CA GLU A 332 16.66 -15.07 -28.46
C GLU A 332 16.80 -16.43 -27.76
N TYR A 333 15.75 -17.22 -27.69
CA TYR A 333 15.77 -18.60 -27.18
C TYR A 333 16.85 -19.44 -27.85
N THR A 334 16.90 -19.45 -29.18
CA THR A 334 17.87 -20.25 -29.94
C THR A 334 19.30 -19.83 -29.60
N LYS A 335 19.57 -18.52 -29.61
CA LYS A 335 20.87 -17.96 -29.26
C LYS A 335 21.29 -18.30 -27.82
N LEU A 336 20.39 -18.14 -26.85
CA LEU A 336 20.65 -18.45 -25.45
C LEU A 336 21.00 -19.93 -25.23
N MET A 337 20.25 -20.84 -25.87
CA MET A 337 20.52 -22.27 -25.76
C MET A 337 21.85 -22.65 -26.41
N GLU A 338 22.23 -22.02 -27.53
CA GLU A 338 23.55 -22.20 -28.14
C GLU A 338 24.67 -21.69 -27.25
N ASP A 339 24.51 -20.52 -26.63
CA ASP A 339 25.55 -19.93 -25.80
C ASP A 339 25.78 -20.75 -24.51
N ILE A 340 24.71 -21.26 -23.89
CA ILE A 340 24.82 -22.19 -22.75
C ILE A 340 25.49 -23.49 -23.18
N ALA A 341 25.13 -24.03 -24.36
CA ALA A 341 25.76 -25.25 -24.87
C ALA A 341 27.25 -25.06 -25.17
N LYS A 342 27.66 -23.87 -25.63
CA LYS A 342 29.08 -23.51 -25.83
C LYS A 342 29.84 -23.39 -24.51
N ALA A 343 29.20 -22.85 -23.47
CA ALA A 343 29.80 -22.77 -22.14
C ALA A 343 30.06 -24.17 -21.56
N GLY A 344 29.21 -25.15 -21.87
CA GLY A 344 29.41 -26.55 -21.51
C GLY A 344 29.63 -26.72 -20.00
N ASP A 345 30.69 -27.42 -19.62
CA ASP A 345 31.04 -27.65 -18.21
C ASP A 345 31.45 -26.37 -17.45
N ASN A 346 31.76 -25.28 -18.15
CA ASN A 346 32.07 -23.99 -17.53
C ASN A 346 30.81 -23.16 -17.24
N ALA A 347 29.63 -23.62 -17.64
CA ALA A 347 28.39 -22.91 -17.36
C ALA A 347 28.11 -22.86 -15.86
N SER A 348 27.72 -21.68 -15.36
CA SER A 348 27.29 -21.49 -13.99
C SER A 348 26.02 -22.29 -13.68
N PRO A 349 25.83 -22.75 -12.43
CA PRO A 349 24.58 -23.35 -11.98
C PRO A 349 23.35 -22.47 -12.25
N GLU A 350 23.54 -21.15 -12.27
CA GLU A 350 22.50 -20.13 -12.46
C GLU A 350 22.15 -19.87 -13.93
N ALA A 351 22.93 -20.38 -14.90
CA ALA A 351 22.79 -20.07 -16.32
C ALA A 351 21.35 -20.32 -16.84
N GLY A 352 20.72 -21.41 -16.41
CA GLY A 352 19.34 -21.72 -16.79
C GLY A 352 18.30 -20.73 -16.23
N CYS A 353 18.51 -20.23 -15.01
CA CYS A 353 17.65 -19.22 -14.41
C CYS A 353 17.84 -17.86 -15.09
N LEU A 354 19.08 -17.48 -15.39
CA LEU A 354 19.40 -16.26 -16.15
C LEU A 354 18.77 -16.28 -17.55
N ALA A 355 18.87 -17.41 -18.25
CA ALA A 355 18.25 -17.56 -19.56
C ALA A 355 16.73 -17.40 -19.49
N LEU A 356 16.09 -18.00 -18.48
CA LEU A 356 14.66 -17.83 -18.27
C LEU A 356 14.28 -16.37 -17.98
N MET A 357 15.07 -15.65 -17.17
CA MET A 357 14.85 -14.23 -16.90
C MET A 357 14.99 -13.39 -18.18
N ILE A 358 16.05 -13.61 -18.97
CA ILE A 358 16.26 -12.90 -20.23
C ILE A 358 15.10 -13.15 -21.20
N LEU A 359 14.61 -14.39 -21.31
CA LEU A 359 13.46 -14.72 -22.15
C LEU A 359 12.18 -14.01 -21.68
N LEU A 360 11.96 -13.90 -20.38
CA LEU A 360 10.81 -13.16 -19.82
C LEU A 360 10.91 -11.67 -20.16
N VAL A 361 12.08 -11.06 -19.98
CA VAL A 361 12.35 -9.66 -20.34
C VAL A 361 12.06 -9.42 -21.82
N THR A 362 12.58 -10.28 -22.70
CA THR A 362 12.32 -10.22 -24.15
C THR A 362 10.84 -10.38 -24.48
N TRP A 363 10.14 -11.29 -23.79
CA TRP A 363 8.70 -11.51 -24.00
C TRP A 363 7.85 -10.26 -23.67
N PHE A 364 8.19 -9.56 -22.59
CA PHE A 364 7.52 -8.33 -22.17
C PHE A 364 8.00 -7.09 -22.94
N GLY A 365 9.03 -7.21 -23.76
CA GLY A 365 9.62 -6.09 -24.51
C GLY A 365 10.37 -5.12 -23.60
N GLU A 366 10.93 -5.62 -22.51
CA GLU A 366 11.73 -4.84 -21.56
C GLU A 366 13.22 -4.80 -21.98
N GLU A 367 13.95 -3.80 -21.52
CA GLU A 367 15.36 -3.62 -21.83
C GLU A 367 16.24 -4.45 -20.89
N ARG A 368 16.89 -5.49 -21.43
CA ARG A 368 17.76 -6.40 -20.67
C ARG A 368 18.87 -5.66 -19.91
N ASP A 369 19.49 -4.69 -20.55
CA ASP A 369 20.65 -3.98 -20.01
C ASP A 369 20.26 -3.07 -18.82
N CYS A 370 18.96 -2.88 -18.57
CA CYS A 370 18.49 -2.23 -17.34
C CYS A 370 18.37 -3.19 -16.15
N LEU A 371 18.31 -4.51 -16.38
CA LEU A 371 18.03 -5.52 -15.36
C LEU A 371 19.24 -6.39 -15.01
N ILE A 372 20.06 -6.75 -16.01
CA ILE A 372 21.24 -7.59 -15.83
C ILE A 372 22.44 -6.92 -16.51
N LEU A 373 23.38 -6.45 -15.70
CA LEU A 373 24.62 -5.84 -16.14
C LEU A 373 25.76 -6.85 -16.00
N ARG A 374 26.64 -6.88 -17.00
CA ARG A 374 27.91 -7.60 -16.91
C ARG A 374 29.01 -6.63 -16.51
N LYS A 375 29.81 -6.99 -15.51
CA LYS A 375 30.99 -6.24 -15.08
C LYS A 375 32.20 -7.17 -14.99
N ASP A 376 33.38 -6.61 -15.17
CA ASP A 376 34.64 -7.35 -15.05
C ASP A 376 34.84 -7.78 -13.59
N PRO A 377 35.15 -9.07 -13.33
CA PRO A 377 35.31 -9.61 -11.98
C PRO A 377 36.48 -9.00 -11.20
N PHE A 378 37.43 -8.36 -11.86
CA PHE A 378 38.58 -7.71 -11.21
C PHE A 378 38.32 -6.27 -10.77
N LEU A 379 37.13 -5.72 -11.06
CA LEU A 379 36.75 -4.37 -10.63
C LEU A 379 36.51 -4.31 -9.13
N THR A 380 36.95 -3.21 -8.53
CA THR A 380 36.60 -2.86 -7.15
C THR A 380 35.14 -2.41 -7.05
N ALA A 381 34.56 -2.49 -5.85
CA ALA A 381 33.19 -2.02 -5.62
C ALA A 381 32.97 -0.56 -6.05
N ALA A 382 33.96 0.31 -5.86
CA ALA A 382 33.86 1.71 -6.27
C ALA A 382 33.80 1.86 -7.79
N GLU A 383 34.64 1.13 -8.53
CA GLU A 383 34.66 1.15 -9.99
C GLU A 383 33.38 0.55 -10.60
N VAL A 384 32.79 -0.45 -9.94
CA VAL A 384 31.49 -0.99 -10.36
C VAL A 384 30.39 0.06 -10.19
N GLU A 385 30.40 0.83 -9.10
CA GLU A 385 29.37 1.82 -8.74
C GLU A 385 29.34 3.07 -9.63
N GLU A 386 30.43 3.41 -10.35
CA GLU A 386 30.51 4.63 -11.18
C GLU A 386 29.42 4.71 -12.26
N ASP A 387 29.02 3.56 -12.81
CA ASP A 387 28.13 3.46 -13.98
C ASP A 387 26.81 2.69 -13.68
N LEU A 388 26.40 2.57 -12.41
CA LEU A 388 25.20 1.82 -12.07
C LEU A 388 23.92 2.62 -12.28
N PRO A 389 22.86 2.02 -12.85
CA PRO A 389 21.56 2.65 -12.92
C PRO A 389 20.97 2.87 -11.54
N ILE A 390 20.10 3.87 -11.43
CA ILE A 390 19.29 4.10 -10.22
C ILE A 390 18.31 2.94 -10.01
N SER A 391 17.76 2.41 -11.10
CA SER A 391 16.88 1.24 -11.06
C SER A 391 17.62 0.01 -10.52
N PRO A 392 16.97 -0.83 -9.69
CA PRO A 392 17.58 -2.06 -9.21
C PRO A 392 18.01 -2.98 -10.36
N CYS A 393 19.24 -3.48 -10.30
CA CYS A 393 19.78 -4.38 -11.32
C CYS A 393 20.68 -5.45 -10.71
N ILE A 394 20.73 -6.61 -11.36
CA ILE A 394 21.66 -7.69 -11.05
C ILE A 394 22.96 -7.42 -11.80
N ILE A 395 24.09 -7.58 -11.12
CA ILE A 395 25.42 -7.45 -11.69
C ILE A 395 26.03 -8.85 -11.72
N ALA A 396 26.30 -9.36 -12.92
CA ALA A 396 27.04 -10.59 -13.14
C ALA A 396 28.52 -10.27 -13.31
N LEU A 397 29.37 -10.82 -12.44
CA LEU A 397 30.81 -10.66 -12.48
C LEU A 397 31.44 -11.88 -13.18
N GLY A 398 31.97 -11.67 -14.39
CA GLY A 398 32.55 -12.73 -15.20
C GLY A 398 32.81 -12.32 -16.66
N ASP A 399 33.51 -13.19 -17.38
CA ASP A 399 33.87 -12.98 -18.79
C ASP A 399 32.63 -12.95 -19.70
N ASP A 400 31.59 -13.70 -19.34
CA ASP A 400 30.26 -13.67 -19.94
C ASP A 400 29.18 -14.02 -18.90
N LEU A 401 27.90 -13.88 -19.28
CA LEU A 401 26.78 -14.13 -18.36
C LEU A 401 26.62 -15.60 -17.96
N TRP A 402 27.10 -16.53 -18.79
CA TRP A 402 26.93 -17.96 -18.58
C TRP A 402 28.02 -18.51 -17.68
N THR A 403 29.22 -17.94 -17.73
CA THR A 403 30.39 -18.31 -16.92
C THR A 403 30.55 -17.46 -15.65
N ALA A 404 29.68 -16.47 -15.41
CA ALA A 404 29.69 -15.68 -14.19
C ALA A 404 29.37 -16.54 -12.96
N HIS A 405 30.28 -16.51 -11.97
CA HIS A 405 30.13 -17.25 -10.70
C HIS A 405 29.82 -16.36 -9.50
N GLU A 406 29.88 -15.04 -9.69
CA GLU A 406 29.56 -14.08 -8.64
C GLU A 406 28.52 -13.08 -9.15
N TYR A 407 27.50 -12.87 -8.33
CA TYR A 407 26.42 -11.93 -8.63
C TYR A 407 26.29 -10.93 -7.49
N ALA A 408 26.02 -9.68 -7.85
CA ALA A 408 25.71 -8.62 -6.92
C ALA A 408 24.37 -7.97 -7.25
N LEU A 409 23.77 -7.33 -6.25
CA LEU A 409 22.55 -6.54 -6.41
C LEU A 409 22.88 -5.06 -6.25
N SER A 410 22.47 -4.25 -7.22
CA SER A 410 22.48 -2.80 -7.13
C SER A 410 21.10 -2.25 -6.79
N ILE A 411 21.04 -1.23 -5.94
CA ILE A 411 19.85 -0.41 -5.70
C ILE A 411 20.30 1.04 -5.55
N ASP A 412 19.62 1.99 -6.20
CA ASP A 412 19.96 3.42 -6.18
C ASP A 412 21.42 3.69 -6.58
N GLY A 413 21.91 2.99 -7.60
CA GLY A 413 23.26 3.13 -8.13
C GLY A 413 24.36 2.63 -7.20
N ARG A 414 24.05 1.72 -6.27
CA ARG A 414 25.02 1.22 -5.28
C ARG A 414 24.94 -0.27 -5.05
N LEU A 415 26.09 -0.88 -4.79
CA LEU A 415 26.20 -2.29 -4.46
C LEU A 415 25.64 -2.54 -3.05
N MET A 416 24.62 -3.39 -2.99
CA MET A 416 23.90 -3.72 -1.77
C MET A 416 24.25 -5.12 -1.26
N VAL A 417 24.31 -6.10 -2.18
CA VAL A 417 24.69 -7.49 -1.87
C VAL A 417 25.90 -7.82 -2.72
N GLN A 418 27.07 -7.99 -2.10
CA GLN A 418 28.33 -8.23 -2.84
C GLN A 418 28.53 -9.69 -3.25
N LYS A 419 27.70 -10.61 -2.74
CA LYS A 419 27.64 -12.02 -3.15
C LYS A 419 26.23 -12.56 -2.93
N ILE A 420 25.46 -12.68 -4.00
CA ILE A 420 24.18 -13.40 -3.96
C ILE A 420 24.54 -14.88 -3.83
N PRO A 421 24.02 -15.60 -2.82
CA PRO A 421 24.30 -17.02 -2.64
C PRO A 421 23.74 -17.79 -3.83
N ASP A 422 24.43 -18.87 -4.19
CA ASP A 422 24.07 -19.77 -5.29
C ASP A 422 22.57 -20.05 -5.29
N VAL A 423 21.94 -19.90 -6.47
CA VAL A 423 20.53 -20.24 -6.62
C VAL A 423 20.47 -21.75 -6.41
N PRO A 424 19.67 -22.24 -5.46
CA PRO A 424 19.80 -23.62 -5.07
C PRO A 424 19.37 -24.49 -6.26
N THR A 425 20.32 -25.31 -6.71
CA THR A 425 20.19 -26.18 -7.87
C THR A 425 18.93 -27.05 -7.76
N ALA A 426 18.25 -27.17 -8.90
CA ALA A 426 16.95 -27.85 -9.02
C ALA A 426 17.08 -29.37 -9.02
#